data_AF-A0A937UCD2-F1
#
_entry.id   AF-A0A937UCD2-F1
#
_cell.length_a   1.000
_cell.length_b   1.000
_cell.length_c   1.000
_cell.angle_alpha   90.00
_cell.angle_beta   90.00
_cell.angle_gamma   90.00
#
_symmetry.space_group_name_H-M   'P 1'
#
loop_
_entity.id
_entity.type
_entity.pdbx_description
1 polymer ?
#
loop_
_entity_poly.entity_id
_entity_poly.type
_entity_poly.pdbx_seq_one_letter_code
_entity_poly.pdbx_strand_id
1 'polypeptide(L)' 'MGRTLSGSVTNPWTFNANLMDLYPTLIDKFLTADGFLSKKVMPDYLHPNEAGYKIWAEAIEPKVAELMDEKPKI' A
#
# COMPACT_ATOMS: atom_id res chain seq x y z
N MET A 1 23.89 30.72 -26.94
CA MET A 1 22.95 31.17 -25.89
C MET A 1 21.78 30.18 -25.84
N GLY A 2 21.93 29.09 -25.09
CA GLY A 2 20.91 28.04 -24.98
C GLY A 2 20.57 27.86 -23.50
N ARG A 3 19.35 28.23 -23.11
CA ARG A 3 18.85 27.97 -21.75
C ARG A 3 18.29 26.55 -21.71
N THR A 4 18.87 25.72 -20.84
CA THR A 4 18.22 24.51 -20.35
C THR A 4 17.09 24.93 -19.41
N LEU A 5 15.86 24.48 -19.67
CA LEU A 5 14.78 24.57 -18.70
C LEU A 5 14.71 23.25 -17.95
N SER A 6 15.48 23.16 -16.87
CA SER A 6 15.14 22.31 -15.74
C SER A 6 14.02 23.03 -14.99
N GLY A 7 12.81 22.50 -15.10
CA GLY A 7 11.65 23.04 -14.38
C GLY A 7 10.62 21.93 -14.24
N SER A 8 10.53 21.37 -13.04
CA SER A 8 9.39 20.56 -12.64
C SER A 8 8.15 21.46 -12.65
N VAL A 9 7.29 21.27 -13.64
CA VAL A 9 5.92 21.79 -13.58
C VAL A 9 5.18 20.93 -12.57
N THR A 10 5.18 21.34 -11.31
CA THR A 10 4.30 20.74 -10.30
C THR A 10 2.87 21.21 -10.61
N ASN A 11 2.13 20.35 -11.28
CA ASN A 11 0.70 20.53 -11.48
C ASN A 11 0.00 20.41 -10.11
N PRO A 12 -0.84 21.37 -9.70
CA PRO A 12 -1.57 21.31 -8.43
C PRO A 12 -2.60 20.16 -8.35
N TRP A 13 -2.80 19.41 -9.43
CA TRP A 13 -3.71 18.25 -9.50
C TRP A 13 -3.01 16.90 -9.68
N THR A 14 -1.67 16.80 -9.61
CA THR A 14 -1.01 15.49 -9.62
C THR A 14 -1.06 14.84 -8.24
N PHE A 15 -2.19 14.21 -7.92
CA PHE A 15 -2.21 13.10 -6.96
C PHE A 15 -1.54 11.89 -7.63
N ASN A 16 -0.21 11.80 -7.55
CA ASN A 16 0.53 10.61 -8.00
C ASN A 16 0.45 9.52 -6.91
N ALA A 17 -0.76 9.03 -6.62
CA ALA A 17 -0.96 7.86 -5.80
C ALA A 17 -1.38 6.70 -6.71
N ASN A 18 -0.43 5.82 -7.05
CA ASN A 18 -0.76 4.61 -7.76
C ASN A 18 -1.16 3.53 -6.75
N LEU A 19 -2.42 3.12 -6.77
CA LEU A 19 -2.91 2.00 -5.95
C LEU A 19 -2.14 0.70 -6.23
N MET A 20 -1.49 0.58 -7.40
CA MET A 20 -0.63 -0.57 -7.73
C MET A 20 0.65 -0.62 -6.89
N ASP A 21 1.06 0.47 -6.24
CA ASP A 21 2.21 0.48 -5.32
C ASP A 21 1.92 -0.35 -4.06
N LEU A 22 0.64 -0.57 -3.72
CA LEU A 22 0.21 -1.42 -2.59
C LEU A 22 0.19 -2.90 -2.92
N TYR A 23 0.09 -3.27 -4.20
CA TYR A 23 -0.11 -4.67 -4.59
C TYR A 23 1.03 -5.61 -4.14
N PRO A 24 2.31 -5.31 -4.41
CA PRO A 24 3.40 -6.19 -3.95
C PRO A 24 3.56 -6.18 -2.43
N THR A 25 3.42 -5.01 -1.79
CA THR A 25 3.64 -4.88 -0.34
C THR A 25 2.56 -5.58 0.47
N LEU A 26 1.34 -5.68 -0.05
CA LEU A 26 0.24 -6.34 0.66
C LEU A 26 0.35 -7.87 0.63
N ILE A 27 0.73 -8.43 -0.52
CA ILE A 27 0.88 -9.89 -0.67
C ILE A 27 1.99 -10.40 0.26
N ASP A 28 3.12 -9.69 0.31
CA ASP A 28 4.26 -10.04 1.17
C ASP A 28 3.89 -10.07 2.67
N LYS A 29 2.83 -9.38 3.09
CA LYS A 29 2.37 -9.37 4.49
C LYS A 29 1.56 -10.61 4.86
N PHE A 30 0.96 -11.29 3.88
CA PHE A 30 0.17 -12.50 4.11
C PHE A 30 0.99 -13.79 4.00
N LEU A 31 2.10 -13.74 3.27
CA LEU A 31 2.94 -14.90 3.04
C LEU A 31 3.98 -15.08 4.15
N THR A 32 4.26 -16.34 4.51
CA THR A 32 5.44 -16.66 5.32
C THR A 32 6.73 -16.41 4.53
N ALA A 33 7.88 -16.48 5.19
CA ALA A 33 9.19 -16.36 4.53
C ALA A 33 9.39 -17.39 3.40
N ASP A 34 8.72 -18.55 3.49
CA ASP A 34 8.75 -19.60 2.46
C ASP A 34 7.67 -19.42 1.37
N GLY A 35 6.94 -18.30 1.39
CA GLY A 35 5.88 -18.01 0.41
C GLY A 35 4.56 -18.73 0.66
N PHE A 36 4.32 -19.25 1.87
CA PHE A 36 3.08 -19.98 2.19
C PHE A 36 2.00 -19.07 2.77
N LEU A 37 0.77 -19.22 2.28
CA LEU A 37 -0.41 -18.54 2.81
C LEU A 37 -1.09 -19.41 3.89
N SER A 38 -1.07 -18.94 5.13
CA SER A 38 -1.59 -19.73 6.26
C SER A 38 -3.10 -19.68 6.38
N LYS A 39 -3.72 -20.85 6.56
CA LYS A 39 -5.14 -20.98 6.96
C LYS A 39 -5.47 -20.27 8.28
N LYS A 40 -4.46 -19.97 9.11
CA LYS A 40 -4.64 -19.21 10.35
C LYS A 40 -5.07 -17.76 10.10
N VAL A 41 -4.72 -17.18 8.95
CA VAL A 41 -5.07 -15.80 8.57
C VAL A 41 -6.07 -15.76 7.42
N MET A 42 -6.10 -16.80 6.57
CA MET A 42 -6.99 -16.90 5.42
C MET A 42 -7.48 -18.35 5.27
N PRO A 43 -8.56 -18.76 5.98
CA PRO A 43 -8.95 -20.17 6.12
C PRO A 43 -9.26 -20.90 4.80
N ASP A 44 -9.74 -20.16 3.80
CA ASP A 44 -10.09 -20.63 2.47
C ASP A 44 -9.11 -20.18 1.37
N TYR A 45 -7.98 -19.60 1.77
CA TYR A 45 -6.97 -19.03 0.88
C TYR A 45 -7.44 -17.86 0.00
N LEU A 46 -8.59 -17.24 0.32
CA LEU A 46 -9.05 -16.03 -0.34
C LEU A 46 -9.51 -14.92 0.61
N HIS A 47 -10.32 -15.26 1.61
CA HIS A 47 -10.93 -14.29 2.52
C HIS A 47 -10.16 -14.24 3.85
N PRO A 48 -9.57 -13.08 4.22
CA PRO A 48 -8.94 -12.93 5.51
C PRO A 48 -9.95 -13.15 6.63
N ASN A 49 -9.51 -13.76 7.73
CA ASN A 49 -10.26 -13.68 8.99
C ASN A 49 -9.88 -12.39 9.74
N GLU A 50 -10.37 -12.22 10.97
CA GLU A 50 -10.09 -11.02 11.79
C GLU A 50 -8.58 -10.70 11.88
N ALA A 51 -7.74 -11.70 12.13
CA ALA A 51 -6.28 -11.51 12.19
C ALA A 51 -5.71 -11.10 10.83
N GLY A 52 -6.19 -11.70 9.73
CA GLY A 52 -5.78 -11.32 8.38
C GLY A 52 -6.21 -9.90 8.01
N TYR A 53 -7.40 -9.45 8.42
CA TYR A 53 -7.84 -8.07 8.20
C TYR A 53 -7.04 -7.05 9.01
N LYS A 54 -6.55 -7.42 10.19
CA LYS A 54 -5.63 -6.56 10.95
C LYS A 54 -4.32 -6.36 10.19
N ILE A 55 -3.73 -7.43 9.65
CA ILE A 55 -2.53 -7.36 8.79
C ILE A 55 -2.80 -6.47 7.58
N TRP A 56 -3.95 -6.65 6.94
CA TRP A 56 -4.37 -5.83 5.79
C TRP A 56 -4.46 -4.35 6.15
N ALA A 57 -5.13 -4.01 7.25
CA ALA A 57 -5.30 -2.64 7.72
C ALA A 57 -3.96 -1.97 8.03
N GLU A 58 -3.09 -2.65 8.78
CA GLU A 58 -1.73 -2.16 9.09
C GLU A 58 -0.88 -1.95 7.83
N ALA A 59 -1.06 -2.79 6.80
CA ALA A 59 -0.31 -2.68 5.56
C ALA A 59 -0.77 -1.51 4.68
N ILE A 60 -2.07 -1.24 4.60
CA ILE A 60 -2.61 -0.17 3.74
C ILE A 60 -2.63 1.19 4.43
N GLU A 61 -2.63 1.23 5.76
CA GLU A 61 -2.85 2.46 6.51
C GLU A 61 -1.90 3.61 6.13
N PRO A 62 -0.58 3.40 5.96
CA PRO A 62 0.30 4.50 5.57
C PRO A 62 -0.13 5.20 4.27
N LYS A 63 -0.65 4.43 3.30
CA LYS A 63 -1.15 4.99 2.04
C LYS A 63 -2.51 5.65 2.21
N VAL A 64 -3.39 5.10 3.04
CA VAL A 64 -4.69 5.71 3.35
C VAL A 64 -4.48 7.06 4.04
N ALA A 65 -3.59 7.11 5.03
CA ALA A 65 -3.22 8.34 5.72
C ALA A 65 -2.65 9.41 4.77
N GLU A 66 -1.75 9.01 3.86
CA GLU A 66 -1.23 9.89 2.79
C GLU A 66 -2.35 10.46 1.90
N LEU A 67 -3.30 9.61 1.49
CA LEU A 67 -4.41 10.01 0.63
C LEU A 67 -5.40 10.95 1.33
N MET A 68 -5.55 10.79 2.64
CA MET A 68 -6.48 11.55 3.47
C MET A 68 -5.83 12.80 4.10
N ASP A 69 -4.55 13.05 3.85
CA ASP A 69 -3.74 14.09 4.52
C ASP A 69 -3.84 14.01 6.05
N GLU A 70 -3.83 12.79 6.58
CA GLU A 70 -3.89 12.51 8.01
C GLU A 70 -2.65 11.75 8.49
N LYS A 71 -2.53 11.63 9.82
CA LYS A 71 -1.49 10.81 10.42
C LYS A 71 -1.96 9.35 10.47
N PRO A 72 -1.08 8.38 10.20
CA PRO A 72 -1.38 6.96 10.41
C PRO A 72 -1.94 6.71 11.82
N LYS A 73 -3.07 6.02 11.89
CA LYS A 73 -3.84 5.75 13.12
C LYS A 73 -3.50 4.41 13.75
N ILE A 74 -2.86 3.51 13.00
CA ILE A 74 -2.53 2.14 13.38
C ILE A 74 -1.04 1.90 13.22
#